data_AF-A0A6J3KDB1-F1
#
_entry.id   AF-A0A6J3KDB1-F1
#
_cell.length_a   1.000
_cell.length_b   1.000
_cell.length_c   1.000
_cell.angle_alpha   90.00
_cell.angle_beta   90.00
_cell.angle_gamma   90.00
#
_symmetry.space_group_name_H-M   'P 1'
#
loop_
_entity.id
_entity.type
_entity.pdbx_description
1 polymer ?
#
loop_
_entity_poly.entity_id
_entity_poly.type
_entity_poly.pdbx_seq_one_letter_code
_entity_poly.pdbx_strand_id
1 'polypeptide(L)'
;MEDFIPTRVSKIKKDAVKEFVSVNYEKPKKKVKTIESKENNDVENSKFNVTKNERDENDKRRKQELEMKRVRYEVMKFGMSGFKGEKAKEAEIALAVSLGAKPPKKKYINYKILQRERKAEKETRQNDVTHASGLEKSLSNHKNKKARWKRGSDGLLNVYGKVNKKTLGKNQK
;
A
#
# COMPACT_ATOMS: atom_id res chain seq x y z
N MET A 1 -4.19 -59.26 -69.45
CA MET A 1 -3.52 -58.61 -68.30
C MET A 1 -4.54 -58.56 -67.18
N GLU A 2 -4.21 -59.17 -66.06
CA GLU A 2 -5.10 -59.71 -65.02
C GLU A 2 -5.94 -58.67 -64.25
N ASP A 3 -7.16 -59.07 -63.89
CA ASP A 3 -8.05 -58.33 -62.98
C ASP A 3 -7.45 -58.29 -61.57
N PHE A 4 -6.79 -57.18 -61.23
CA PHE A 4 -6.20 -56.97 -59.92
C PHE A 4 -7.28 -56.94 -58.83
N ILE A 5 -7.39 -58.01 -58.03
CA ILE A 5 -8.32 -58.10 -56.91
C ILE A 5 -7.76 -57.28 -55.73
N PRO A 6 -8.40 -56.15 -55.36
CA PRO A 6 -7.83 -55.26 -54.36
C PRO A 6 -7.91 -55.89 -52.96
N THR A 7 -6.74 -56.04 -52.32
CA THR A 7 -6.62 -56.49 -50.93
C THR A 7 -7.07 -55.40 -49.94
N ARG A 8 -7.45 -55.77 -48.71
CA ARG A 8 -7.86 -54.81 -47.66
C ARG A 8 -6.84 -53.68 -47.46
N VAL A 9 -5.54 -54.00 -47.46
CA VAL A 9 -4.46 -53.02 -47.30
C VAL A 9 -4.40 -52.04 -48.49
N SER A 10 -4.67 -52.52 -49.72
CA SER A 10 -4.69 -51.65 -50.90
C SER A 10 -5.82 -50.62 -50.87
N LYS A 11 -6.95 -50.91 -50.21
CA LYS A 11 -8.06 -49.96 -50.00
C LYS A 11 -7.68 -48.90 -48.96
N ILE A 12 -7.13 -49.30 -47.82
CA ILE A 12 -6.67 -48.39 -46.75
C ILE A 12 -5.67 -47.35 -47.29
N LYS A 13 -4.75 -47.75 -48.18
CA LYS A 13 -3.76 -46.84 -48.78
C LYS A 13 -4.37 -45.80 -49.74
N LYS A 14 -5.49 -46.12 -50.41
CA LYS A 14 -6.21 -45.17 -51.27
C LYS A 14 -6.91 -44.10 -50.43
N ASP A 15 -7.46 -44.51 -49.30
CA ASP A 15 -8.20 -43.62 -48.39
C ASP A 15 -7.27 -42.81 -47.46
N ALA A 16 -6.03 -43.30 -47.24
CA ALA A 16 -5.02 -42.62 -46.44
C ALA A 16 -4.69 -41.18 -46.89
N VAL A 17 -4.78 -40.89 -48.20
CA VAL A 17 -4.58 -39.52 -48.72
C VAL A 17 -5.80 -38.63 -48.43
N LYS A 18 -7.00 -39.20 -48.40
CA LYS A 18 -8.25 -38.47 -48.10
C LYS A 18 -8.43 -38.20 -46.61
N GLU A 19 -7.98 -39.11 -45.75
CA GLU A 19 -8.12 -39.01 -44.30
C GLU A 19 -6.93 -38.32 -43.60
N PHE A 20 -5.96 -37.81 -44.37
CA PHE A 20 -4.83 -37.09 -43.80
C PHE A 20 -5.27 -35.73 -43.26
N VAL A 21 -5.36 -35.63 -41.93
CA VAL A 21 -5.62 -34.37 -41.23
C VAL A 21 -4.33 -33.90 -40.56
N SER A 22 -3.70 -32.87 -41.11
CA SER A 22 -2.57 -32.21 -40.47
C SER A 22 -3.08 -31.23 -39.41
N VAL A 23 -2.85 -31.53 -38.13
CA VAL A 23 -3.13 -30.60 -37.03
C VAL A 23 -1.82 -29.92 -36.62
N ASN A 24 -1.69 -28.65 -36.96
CA ASN A 24 -0.57 -27.82 -36.50
C ASN A 24 -0.91 -27.21 -35.14
N TYR A 25 -0.19 -27.63 -34.10
CA TYR A 25 -0.31 -27.03 -32.77
C TYR A 25 0.63 -25.85 -32.62
N GLU A 26 0.07 -24.64 -32.55
CA GLU A 26 0.80 -23.50 -32.04
C GLU A 26 0.84 -23.56 -30.51
N LYS A 27 2.06 -23.64 -29.96
CA LYS A 27 2.25 -23.60 -28.51
C LYS A 27 1.65 -22.30 -27.96
N PRO A 28 0.79 -22.34 -26.92
CA PRO A 28 0.28 -21.12 -26.32
C PRO A 28 1.46 -20.29 -25.82
N LYS A 29 1.69 -19.14 -26.46
CA LYS A 29 2.69 -18.18 -26.00
C LYS A 29 2.22 -17.71 -24.63
N LYS A 30 3.09 -17.79 -23.62
CA LYS A 30 2.85 -17.11 -22.35
C LYS A 30 2.49 -15.67 -22.69
N LYS A 31 1.45 -15.11 -22.06
CA LYS A 31 1.22 -13.66 -22.08
C LYS A 31 2.49 -13.01 -21.53
N VAL A 32 3.40 -12.66 -22.42
CA VAL A 32 4.36 -11.60 -22.16
C VAL A 32 3.47 -10.43 -21.84
N LYS A 33 3.55 -9.93 -20.60
CA LYS A 33 3.03 -8.59 -20.36
C LYS A 33 3.72 -7.75 -21.41
N THR A 34 2.99 -7.29 -22.42
CA THR A 34 3.43 -6.22 -23.27
C THR A 34 3.66 -5.07 -22.29
N ILE A 35 4.90 -4.95 -21.81
CA ILE A 35 5.49 -3.63 -21.67
C ILE A 35 5.56 -3.22 -23.12
N GLU A 36 4.46 -2.64 -23.59
CA GLU A 36 4.49 -1.78 -24.75
C GLU A 36 5.59 -0.80 -24.39
N SER A 37 6.78 -0.97 -24.97
CA SER A 37 7.67 0.14 -25.23
C SER A 37 6.87 1.05 -26.16
N LYS A 38 5.93 1.79 -25.56
CA LYS A 38 5.41 3.03 -26.10
C LYS A 38 6.60 3.97 -26.07
N GLU A 39 7.42 3.89 -27.10
CA GLU A 39 7.91 5.11 -27.72
C GLU A 39 6.66 5.81 -28.29
N ASN A 40 5.92 6.46 -27.40
CA ASN A 40 4.93 7.46 -27.73
C ASN A 40 5.19 8.57 -26.72
N ASN A 41 5.87 9.61 -27.21
CA ASN A 41 6.12 10.87 -26.52
C ASN A 41 4.86 11.71 -26.35
N ASP A 42 3.67 11.11 -26.29
CA ASP A 42 2.43 11.84 -26.08
C ASP A 42 1.56 11.08 -25.09
N VAL A 43 1.86 11.28 -23.79
CA VAL A 43 0.85 11.13 -22.75
C VAL A 43 -0.08 12.33 -22.87
N GLU A 44 -0.96 12.30 -23.88
CA GLU A 44 -2.16 13.11 -23.82
C GLU A 44 -2.94 12.71 -22.57
N ASN A 45 -3.09 13.69 -21.69
CA ASN A 45 -3.65 13.62 -20.36
C ASN A 45 -5.18 13.45 -20.41
N SER A 46 -5.69 12.37 -21.02
CA SER A 46 -7.12 12.26 -21.38
C SER A 46 -8.07 11.85 -20.24
N LYS A 47 -7.57 11.59 -19.02
CA LYS A 47 -8.41 11.31 -17.84
C LYS A 47 -8.72 12.53 -16.97
N PHE A 48 -8.21 13.70 -17.33
CA PHE A 48 -8.40 14.96 -16.59
C PHE A 48 -8.96 16.09 -17.45
N ASN A 49 -9.66 15.77 -18.54
CA ASN A 49 -10.43 16.76 -19.30
C ASN A 49 -11.67 17.17 -18.49
N VAL A 50 -11.44 18.04 -17.51
CA VAL A 50 -12.49 18.76 -16.79
C VAL A 50 -13.16 19.69 -17.79
N THR A 51 -14.40 19.38 -18.15
CA THR A 51 -15.27 20.26 -18.94
C THR A 51 -15.32 21.64 -18.28
N LYS A 52 -15.00 22.63 -19.10
CA LYS A 52 -14.54 23.98 -18.75
C LYS A 52 -15.70 24.89 -18.36
N ASN A 53 -15.79 25.27 -17.09
CA ASN A 53 -16.50 26.48 -16.63
C ASN A 53 -15.51 27.34 -15.85
N GLU A 54 -14.75 28.20 -16.53
CA GLU A 54 -13.65 29.01 -15.95
C GLU A 54 -14.10 30.22 -15.13
N ARG A 55 -15.22 30.13 -14.40
CA ARG A 55 -15.78 31.28 -13.69
C ARG A 55 -15.60 31.25 -12.17
N ASP A 56 -15.16 30.13 -11.61
CA ASP A 56 -14.97 29.99 -10.16
C ASP A 56 -13.49 29.98 -9.75
N GLU A 57 -13.11 30.86 -8.82
CA GLU A 57 -11.80 30.88 -8.16
C GLU A 57 -11.45 29.53 -7.50
N ASN A 58 -12.47 28.78 -7.08
CA ASN A 58 -12.32 27.43 -6.53
C ASN A 58 -11.77 26.43 -7.57
N ASP A 59 -12.11 26.59 -8.85
CA ASP A 59 -11.63 25.68 -9.89
C ASP A 59 -10.17 25.97 -10.29
N LYS A 60 -9.74 27.24 -10.20
CA LYS A 60 -8.32 27.60 -10.35
C LYS A 60 -7.47 26.98 -9.24
N ARG A 61 -7.92 27.04 -7.99
CA ARG A 61 -7.23 26.41 -6.85
C ARG A 61 -7.13 24.90 -6.99
N ARG A 62 -8.21 24.23 -7.40
CA ARG A 62 -8.21 22.78 -7.65
C ARG A 62 -7.25 22.39 -8.77
N LYS A 63 -7.22 23.16 -9.87
CA LYS A 63 -6.25 22.94 -10.96
C LYS A 63 -4.81 23.08 -10.46
N GLN A 64 -4.51 24.12 -9.69
CA GLN A 64 -3.19 24.32 -9.09
C GLN A 64 -2.82 23.16 -8.15
N GLU A 65 -3.74 22.68 -7.32
CA GLU A 65 -3.49 21.52 -6.45
C GLU A 65 -3.19 20.24 -7.24
N LEU A 66 -3.89 20.00 -8.35
CA LEU A 66 -3.65 18.86 -9.23
C LEU A 66 -2.28 18.97 -9.90
N GLU A 67 -1.91 20.16 -10.37
CA GLU A 67 -0.59 20.44 -10.93
C GLU A 67 0.51 20.23 -9.89
N MET A 68 0.35 20.77 -8.68
CA MET A 68 1.31 20.60 -7.59
C MET A 68 1.46 19.14 -7.16
N LYS A 69 0.38 18.35 -7.19
CA LYS A 69 0.44 16.89 -6.94
C LYS A 69 1.23 16.17 -8.03
N ARG A 70 1.01 16.54 -9.30
CA ARG A 70 1.76 16.00 -10.43
C ARG A 70 3.25 16.34 -10.32
N VAL A 71 3.59 17.60 -10.11
CA VAL A 71 4.99 18.05 -9.95
C VAL A 71 5.66 17.32 -8.79
N ARG A 72 4.99 17.18 -7.64
CA ARG A 72 5.53 16.42 -6.50
C ARG A 72 5.85 14.98 -6.87
N TYR A 73 4.97 14.32 -7.62
CA TYR A 73 5.20 12.96 -8.10
C TYR A 73 6.40 12.87 -9.05
N GLU A 74 6.52 13.81 -10.00
CA GLU A 74 7.63 13.88 -10.95
C GLU A 74 8.97 14.10 -10.24
N VAL A 75 9.01 15.00 -9.24
CA VAL A 75 10.19 15.23 -8.39
C VAL A 75 10.58 13.96 -7.62
N MET A 76 9.60 13.27 -7.01
CA MET A 76 9.88 12.01 -6.31
C MET A 76 10.44 10.95 -7.26
N LYS A 77 9.82 10.78 -8.44
CA LYS A 77 10.27 9.84 -9.48
C LYS A 77 11.69 10.15 -9.95
N PHE A 78 11.99 11.43 -10.17
CA PHE A 78 13.33 11.87 -10.56
C PHE A 78 14.37 11.57 -9.47
N GLY A 79 14.07 11.91 -8.21
CA GLY A 79 14.97 11.62 -7.08
C GLY A 79 15.25 10.13 -6.92
N MET A 80 14.27 9.27 -7.19
CA MET A 80 14.42 7.81 -7.14
C MET A 80 15.34 7.27 -8.25
N SER A 81 15.42 7.93 -9.41
CA SER A 81 16.23 7.49 -10.55
C SER A 81 17.73 7.43 -10.22
N GLY A 82 18.19 8.15 -9.21
CA GLY A 82 19.58 8.11 -8.75
C GLY A 82 19.94 6.90 -7.88
N PHE A 83 18.94 6.16 -7.37
CA PHE A 83 19.19 5.01 -6.51
C PHE A 83 19.46 3.73 -7.31
N LYS A 84 20.31 2.86 -6.77
CA LYS A 84 20.65 1.54 -7.34
C LYS A 84 20.44 0.43 -6.31
N GLY A 85 20.14 -0.78 -6.80
CA GLY A 85 20.03 -1.98 -5.96
C GLY A 85 18.85 -1.95 -4.98
N GLU A 86 19.11 -2.29 -3.72
CA GLU A 86 18.08 -2.39 -2.68
C GLU A 86 17.43 -1.04 -2.37
N LYS A 87 18.23 0.04 -2.33
CA LYS A 87 17.74 1.40 -2.09
C LYS A 87 16.72 1.87 -3.14
N ALA A 88 16.90 1.45 -4.40
CA ALA A 88 15.95 1.76 -5.47
C ALA A 88 14.60 1.05 -5.22
N LYS A 89 14.64 -0.22 -4.82
CA LYS A 89 13.44 -1.01 -4.50
C LYS A 89 12.70 -0.46 -3.29
N GLU A 90 13.43 -0.05 -2.25
CA GLU A 90 12.84 0.57 -1.06
C GLU A 90 12.13 1.88 -1.39
N ALA A 91 12.75 2.73 -2.22
CA ALA A 91 12.16 3.99 -2.65
C ALA A 91 10.93 3.77 -3.55
N GLU A 92 10.95 2.75 -4.41
CA GLU A 92 9.80 2.35 -5.23
C GLU A 92 8.62 1.86 -4.38
N ILE A 93 8.90 1.01 -3.38
CA ILE A 93 7.89 0.56 -2.43
C ILE A 93 7.31 1.74 -1.65
N ALA A 94 8.16 2.67 -1.18
CA ALA A 94 7.72 3.86 -0.46
C ALA A 94 6.82 4.75 -1.33
N LEU A 95 7.19 4.98 -2.60
CA LEU A 95 6.37 5.70 -3.57
C LEU A 95 5.03 5.01 -3.77
N ALA A 96 5.03 3.69 -4.00
CA ALA A 96 3.80 2.93 -4.19
C ALA A 96 2.87 3.04 -2.97
N VAL A 97 3.42 2.91 -1.75
CA VAL A 97 2.65 3.07 -0.50
C VAL A 97 2.08 4.48 -0.38
N SER A 98 2.85 5.52 -0.75
CA SER A 98 2.36 6.91 -0.74
C SER A 98 1.19 7.15 -1.70
N LEU A 99 1.17 6.41 -2.82
CA LEU A 99 0.06 6.40 -3.79
C LEU A 99 -1.12 5.53 -3.35
N GLY A 100 -1.06 4.93 -2.15
CA GLY A 100 -2.14 4.10 -1.60
C GLY A 100 -1.98 2.61 -1.85
N ALA A 101 -0.84 2.14 -2.38
CA ALA A 101 -0.58 0.70 -2.44
C ALA A 101 -0.45 0.09 -1.04
N LYS A 102 -0.85 -1.17 -0.92
CA LYS A 102 -0.71 -1.91 0.34
C LYS A 102 0.79 -2.18 0.61
N PRO A 103 1.31 -1.86 1.81
CA PRO A 103 2.71 -2.11 2.14
C PRO A 103 3.04 -3.61 2.12
N PRO A 104 4.31 -3.98 1.84
CA PRO A 104 4.73 -5.37 1.82
C PRO A 104 4.56 -6.01 3.21
N LYS A 105 4.28 -7.31 3.23
CA LYS A 105 4.16 -8.07 4.48
C LYS A 105 5.53 -8.14 5.17
N LYS A 106 5.54 -7.97 6.50
CA LYS A 106 6.73 -8.16 7.31
C LYS A 106 7.13 -9.64 7.31
N LYS A 107 8.42 -9.91 7.43
CA LYS A 107 8.94 -11.28 7.61
C LYS A 107 8.42 -11.84 8.93
N TYR A 108 8.21 -13.16 8.98
CA TYR A 108 7.86 -13.85 10.22
C TYR A 108 9.09 -13.89 11.13
N ILE A 109 8.93 -13.41 12.36
CA ILE A 109 10.01 -13.33 13.37
C ILE A 109 9.45 -13.87 14.68
N ASN A 110 10.26 -14.59 15.46
CA ASN A 110 9.87 -15.07 16.78
C ASN A 110 9.50 -13.90 17.70
N TYR A 111 8.37 -14.02 18.41
CA TYR A 111 7.84 -12.98 19.29
C TYR A 111 8.85 -12.47 20.33
N LYS A 112 9.64 -13.36 20.94
CA LYS A 112 10.64 -12.97 21.94
C LYS A 112 11.74 -12.08 21.35
N ILE A 113 12.10 -12.30 20.08
CA ILE A 113 13.08 -11.49 19.35
C ILE A 113 12.46 -10.13 19.02
N LEU A 114 11.25 -10.12 18.46
CA LEU A 114 10.52 -8.90 18.11
C LEU A 114 10.29 -7.99 19.33
N GLN A 115 9.98 -8.56 20.50
CA GLN A 115 9.84 -7.78 21.74
C GLN A 115 11.15 -7.11 22.16
N ARG A 116 12.27 -7.83 22.08
CA ARG A 116 13.60 -7.29 22.42
C ARG A 116 13.99 -6.14 21.47
N GLU A 117 13.81 -6.32 20.17
CA GLU A 117 14.07 -5.28 19.16
C GLU A 117 13.25 -4.02 19.41
N ARG A 118 11.94 -4.14 19.67
CA ARG A 118 11.09 -2.98 19.97
C ARG A 118 11.49 -2.26 21.26
N LYS A 119 11.95 -3.00 22.28
CA LYS A 119 12.41 -2.39 23.52
C LYS A 119 13.67 -1.57 23.27
N ALA A 120 14.65 -2.14 22.57
CA ALA A 120 15.88 -1.45 22.19
C ALA A 120 15.60 -0.21 21.32
N GLU A 121 14.75 -0.31 20.29
CA GLU A 121 14.38 0.82 19.43
C GLU A 121 13.67 1.95 20.20
N LYS A 122 12.89 1.62 21.23
CA LYS A 122 12.24 2.61 22.08
C LYS A 122 13.27 3.34 22.96
N GLU A 123 14.26 2.62 23.48
CA GLU A 123 15.33 3.20 24.29
C GLU A 123 16.23 4.11 23.46
N THR A 124 16.63 3.71 22.25
CA THR A 124 17.43 4.56 21.35
C THR A 124 16.68 5.84 20.96
N ARG A 125 15.39 5.72 20.59
CA ARG A 125 14.56 6.91 20.27
C ARG A 125 14.41 7.86 21.45
N GLN A 126 14.29 7.34 22.68
CA GLN A 126 14.24 8.20 23.87
C GLN A 126 15.57 8.94 24.05
N ASN A 127 16.69 8.25 23.86
CA ASN A 127 18.01 8.87 23.97
C ASN A 127 18.21 9.96 22.90
N ASP A 128 17.88 9.69 21.64
CA ASP A 128 17.98 10.68 20.55
C ASP A 128 17.12 11.93 20.84
N VAL A 129 15.88 11.74 21.32
CA VAL A 129 15.01 12.84 21.75
C VAL A 129 15.57 13.56 22.98
N THR A 130 16.31 12.87 23.86
CA THR A 130 16.92 13.54 25.00
C THR A 130 18.08 14.45 24.62
N HIS A 131 18.82 14.10 23.56
CA HIS A 131 19.96 14.87 23.02
C HIS A 131 19.56 15.96 22.01
N ALA A 132 18.36 15.86 21.41
CA ALA A 132 17.77 16.98 20.70
C ALA A 132 17.52 18.14 21.69
N SER A 133 18.12 19.30 21.39
CA SER A 133 18.14 20.49 22.24
C SER A 133 16.78 20.81 22.90
N GLY A 134 16.80 21.38 24.11
CA GLY A 134 15.60 21.65 24.93
C GLY A 134 14.50 22.47 24.24
N LEU A 135 14.82 23.12 23.11
CA LEU A 135 13.87 23.85 22.27
C LEU A 135 12.87 22.93 21.55
N GLU A 136 13.25 21.73 21.12
CA GLU A 136 12.32 20.81 20.44
C GLU A 136 11.33 20.15 21.42
N LYS A 137 11.76 19.93 22.66
CA LYS A 137 10.91 19.40 23.73
C LYS A 137 9.82 20.38 24.16
N SER A 138 10.06 21.69 24.10
CA SER A 138 9.05 22.69 24.49
C SER A 138 7.93 22.82 23.45
N LEU A 139 8.24 22.67 22.16
CA LEU A 139 7.26 22.77 21.06
C LEU A 139 6.36 21.53 20.93
N SER A 140 6.85 20.34 21.29
CA SER A 140 6.09 19.08 21.19
C SER A 140 5.07 18.87 22.32
N ASN A 141 5.25 19.52 23.47
CA ASN A 141 4.38 19.38 24.65
C ASN A 141 3.07 20.19 24.56
N HIS A 142 2.82 20.91 23.47
CA HIS A 142 1.55 21.63 23.25
C HIS A 142 0.43 20.74 22.69
N LYS A 143 0.60 19.42 22.64
CA LYS A 143 -0.50 18.51 22.27
C LYS A 143 -1.36 18.20 23.49
N ASN A 144 -2.44 18.97 23.62
CA ASN A 144 -3.71 18.65 24.27
C ASN A 144 -3.59 17.62 25.41
N LYS A 145 -3.49 18.10 26.65
CA LYS A 145 -3.93 17.32 27.81
C LYS A 145 -5.39 16.93 27.53
N LYS A 146 -5.63 15.74 26.98
CA LYS A 146 -6.97 15.19 26.90
C LYS A 146 -7.51 15.26 28.32
N ALA A 147 -8.56 16.05 28.52
CA ALA A 147 -9.27 16.10 29.79
C ALA A 147 -9.55 14.64 30.16
N ARG A 148 -8.93 14.16 31.23
CA ARG A 148 -9.21 12.83 31.75
C ARG A 148 -10.69 12.86 32.13
N TRP A 149 -11.55 12.34 31.26
CA TRP A 149 -12.93 12.05 31.63
C TRP A 149 -12.84 11.13 32.83
N LYS A 150 -13.14 11.67 34.02
CA LYS A 150 -13.21 10.89 35.24
C LYS A 150 -14.39 9.96 35.05
N ARG A 151 -14.14 8.71 34.64
CA ARG A 151 -15.14 7.65 34.72
C ARG A 151 -15.55 7.55 36.18
N GLY A 152 -16.78 7.99 36.48
CA GLY A 152 -17.34 7.99 37.83
C GLY A 152 -18.12 9.25 38.24
N SER A 153 -18.41 10.19 37.32
CA SER A 153 -19.20 11.39 37.65
C SER A 153 -20.71 11.18 37.78
N ASP A 154 -21.22 10.01 37.37
CA ASP A 154 -22.66 9.79 37.21
C ASP A 154 -23.23 8.89 38.31
N GLY A 155 -22.63 8.93 39.51
CA GLY A 155 -23.12 8.20 40.68
C GLY A 155 -23.73 9.13 41.72
N LEU A 156 -24.81 8.67 42.37
CA LEU A 156 -25.49 9.30 43.53
C LEU A 156 -24.53 9.85 44.62
N LEU A 157 -23.31 9.31 44.68
CA LEU A 157 -22.25 9.74 45.60
C LEU A 157 -21.74 11.18 45.35
N ASN A 158 -22.00 11.77 44.18
CA ASN A 158 -21.74 13.18 43.94
C ASN A 158 -22.75 14.10 44.64
N VAL A 159 -24.01 13.68 44.74
CA VAL A 159 -25.08 14.45 45.41
C VAL A 159 -24.94 14.35 46.93
N TYR A 160 -24.62 13.15 47.43
CA TYR A 160 -24.61 12.88 48.88
C TYR A 160 -23.20 12.82 49.50
N GLY A 161 -22.14 13.01 48.71
CA GLY A 161 -20.76 13.01 49.17
C GLY A 161 -20.22 11.62 49.53
N LYS A 162 -18.88 11.46 49.52
CA LYS A 162 -18.22 10.19 49.85
C LYS A 162 -17.91 10.14 51.34
N VAL A 163 -18.52 9.20 52.07
CA VAL A 163 -18.28 9.01 53.51
C VAL A 163 -16.90 8.38 53.73
N ASN A 164 -16.09 9.00 54.59
CA ASN A 164 -14.75 8.53 54.94
C ASN A 164 -14.83 7.42 56.00
N LYS A 165 -14.29 6.22 55.71
CA LYS A 165 -14.28 5.08 56.66
C LYS A 165 -13.62 5.35 58.02
N LYS A 166 -12.83 6.44 58.13
CA LYS A 166 -12.20 6.88 59.38
C LYS A 166 -13.20 7.38 60.44
N THR A 167 -14.42 7.78 60.05
CA THR A 167 -15.43 8.28 60.97
C THR A 167 -16.42 7.20 61.46
N LEU A 168 -16.45 6.03 60.82
CA LEU A 168 -17.39 4.94 61.14
C LEU A 168 -16.98 4.07 62.34
N GLY A 169 -15.74 4.18 62.82
CA GLY A 169 -15.21 3.31 63.87
C GLY A 169 -15.28 3.84 65.31
N LYS A 170 -15.98 4.94 65.60
CA LYS A 170 -15.95 5.56 66.94
C LYS A 170 -17.16 5.32 67.84
N ASN A 171 -18.20 4.65 67.38
CA ASN A 171 -19.38 4.34 68.20
C ASN A 171 -19.69 2.84 68.16
N GLN A 172 -18.91 2.07 68.92
CA GLN A 172 -19.32 0.77 69.46
C GLN A 172 -19.02 0.87 70.96
N LYS A 173 -20.04 1.20 71.75
CA LYS A 173 -20.08 1.02 73.20
C LYS A 173 -21.10 -0.08 73.46
#